data_AF-A0A7Y9HWE3-F1
#
_entry.id   AF-A0A7Y9HWE3-F1
#
_cell.length_a   1.000
_cell.length_b   1.000
_cell.length_c   1.000
_cell.angle_alpha   90.00
_cell.angle_beta   90.00
_cell.angle_gamma   90.00
#
_symmetry.space_group_name_H-M   'P 1'
#
loop_
_entity.id
_entity.type
_entity.pdbx_description
1 polymer ?
#
loop_
_entity_poly.entity_id
_entity_poly.type
_entity_poly.pdbx_seq_one_letter_code
_entity_poly.pdbx_strand_id
1 'polypeptide(L)' 'MENRGSYSDAFLSEYASYINDWLDEGKTVYTYFNNTMGNALQNLMTLKTFINA' A
#
# COMPACT_ATOMS: atom_id res chain seq x y z
N MET A 1 4.32 -18.63 -10.26
CA MET A 1 5.62 -18.15 -9.75
C MET A 1 5.32 -16.93 -8.91
N GLU A 2 5.47 -17.07 -7.59
CA GLU A 2 5.20 -16.02 -6.61
C GLU A 2 6.20 -14.88 -6.83
N ASN A 3 5.71 -13.65 -7.03
CA ASN A 3 6.53 -12.46 -7.25
C ASN A 3 7.36 -12.19 -5.98
N ARG A 4 8.54 -12.78 -5.88
CA ARG A 4 9.43 -12.78 -4.69
C ARG A 4 9.88 -11.39 -4.18
N GLY A 5 9.34 -10.30 -4.74
CA GLY A 5 9.60 -8.93 -4.29
C GLY A 5 8.45 -7.93 -4.50
N SER A 6 7.25 -8.35 -4.94
CA SER A 6 6.08 -7.46 -5.06
C SER A 6 4.97 -7.87 -4.11
N TYR A 7 4.29 -6.90 -3.51
CA TYR A 7 3.08 -7.16 -2.76
C TYR A 7 1.94 -7.50 -3.73
N SER A 8 1.03 -8.38 -3.31
CA SER A 8 -0.18 -8.69 -4.08
C SER A 8 -1.20 -7.57 -3.92
N ASP A 9 -2.09 -7.41 -4.90
CA ASP A 9 -3.18 -6.44 -4.82
C ASP A 9 -4.07 -6.67 -3.59
N ALA A 10 -4.32 -7.94 -3.24
CA ALA A 10 -5.08 -8.29 -2.04
C ALA A 10 -4.40 -7.77 -0.75
N PHE A 11 -3.08 -7.93 -0.64
CA PHE A 11 -2.32 -7.42 0.51
C PHE A 11 -2.35 -5.88 0.54
N LEU A 12 -2.16 -5.23 -0.60
CA LEU A 12 -2.20 -3.76 -0.68
C LEU A 12 -3.60 -3.22 -0.36
N SER A 13 -4.67 -3.89 -0.79
CA SER A 13 -6.05 -3.51 -0.51
C SER A 13 -6.39 -3.65 0.98
N GLU A 14 -5.90 -4.68 1.66
CA GLU A 14 -6.09 -4.85 3.10
C GLU A 14 -5.45 -3.70 3.87
N TYR A 15 -4.20 -3.35 3.55
CA TYR A 15 -3.52 -2.21 4.16
C TYR A 15 -4.18 -0.87 3.83
N ALA A 16 -4.71 -0.72 2.62
CA ALA A 16 -5.47 0.47 2.25
C ALA A 16 -6.72 0.66 3.11
N SER A 17 -7.39 -0.43 3.53
CA SER A 17 -8.51 -0.35 4.48
C SER A 17 -8.08 0.29 5.79
N TYR A 18 -6.98 -0.19 6.39
CA TYR A 18 -6.47 0.38 7.65
C TYR A 18 -6.03 1.84 7.50
N ILE A 19 -5.43 2.18 6.35
CA ILE A 19 -5.02 3.56 6.07
C ILE A 19 -6.25 4.47 5.98
N ASN A 20 -7.31 4.05 5.27
CA ASN A 20 -8.55 4.81 5.18
C ASN A 20 -9.18 5.01 6.57
N ASP A 21 -9.24 3.97 7.40
CA ASP A 21 -9.77 4.09 8.77
C ASP A 21 -8.98 5.12 9.60
N TRP A 22 -7.65 5.12 9.50
CA TRP A 22 -6.81 6.09 10.20
C TRP A 22 -6.95 7.52 9.65
N LEU A 23 -7.13 7.67 8.34
CA LEU A 23 -7.41 8.97 7.71
C LEU A 23 -8.77 9.52 8.15
N ASP A 24 -9.79 8.66 8.24
CA ASP A 24 -11.13 9.01 8.72
C ASP A 24 -11.11 9.45 10.20
N GLU A 25 -10.20 8.89 11.00
CA GLU A 25 -9.92 9.34 12.38
C GLU A 25 -9.15 10.68 12.44
N GLY A 26 -8.79 11.28 11.30
CA GLY A 26 -8.08 12.56 11.21
C GLY A 26 -6.57 12.45 11.46
N LYS A 27 -5.98 11.25 11.36
CA LYS A 27 -4.54 11.06 11.54
C LYS A 27 -3.77 11.41 10.27
N THR A 28 -2.52 11.85 10.45
CA THR A 28 -1.56 11.89 9.35
C THR A 28 -0.85 10.55 9.23
N VAL A 29 -1.02 9.88 8.10
CA VAL A 29 -0.46 8.53 7.85
C VAL A 29 0.72 8.62 6.88
N TYR A 30 1.85 7.99 7.25
CA TYR A 30 3.04 7.88 6.40
C TYR A 30 3.32 6.41 6.11
N THR A 31 3.54 6.07 4.84
CA THR A 31 3.86 4.70 4.40
C THR A 31 5.23 4.66 3.73
N TYR A 32 5.94 3.54 3.89
CA TYR A 32 7.21 3.29 3.21
C TYR A 32 7.28 1.83 2.78
N PHE A 33 7.88 1.59 1.61
CA PHE A 33 8.04 0.26 1.04
C PHE A 33 9.51 -0.15 1.14
N ASN A 34 9.80 -1.24 1.84
CA ASN A 34 11.17 -1.74 2.06
C ASN A 34 11.51 -2.96 1.19
N ASN A 35 10.87 -3.12 0.03
CA ASN A 35 11.09 -4.26 -0.87
C ASN A 35 12.23 -3.98 -1.86
N THR A 36 13.14 -4.95 -2.03
CA THR A 36 14.49 -4.80 -2.59
C THR A 36 14.60 -4.78 -4.13
N MET A 37 13.51 -4.99 -4.88
CA MET A 37 13.56 -5.14 -6.34
C MET A 37 12.43 -4.38 -7.03
N GLY A 38 12.71 -3.18 -7.57
CA GLY A 38 12.00 -2.48 -8.67
C GLY A 38 10.53 -2.11 -8.52
N ASN A 39 9.76 -2.86 -7.72
CA ASN A 39 8.30 -2.80 -7.64
C ASN A 39 7.82 -1.92 -6.49
N ALA A 40 8.71 -1.28 -5.73
CA ALA A 40 8.32 -0.35 -4.66
C ALA A 40 7.45 0.79 -5.19
N LEU A 41 7.83 1.36 -6.35
CA LEU A 41 7.04 2.40 -7.01
C LEU A 41 5.70 1.86 -7.51
N GLN A 42 5.67 0.65 -8.06
CA GLN A 42 4.43 0.04 -8.53
C GLN A 42 3.49 -0.25 -7.36
N ASN A 43 3.98 -0.83 -6.26
CA ASN A 43 3.20 -1.08 -5.05
C ASN A 43 2.68 0.23 -4.43
N LEU A 44 3.49 1.29 -4.45
CA LEU A 44 3.06 2.62 -4.01
C LEU A 44 1.92 3.16 -4.87
N MET A 45 2.05 3.08 -6.19
CA MET A 45 1.01 3.54 -7.12
C MET A 45 -0.27 2.72 -6.96
N THR A 46 -0.17 1.40 -6.85
CA THR A 46 -1.31 0.51 -6.61
C THR A 46 -1.97 0.83 -5.26
N LEU A 47 -1.21 0.93 -4.17
CA LEU A 47 -1.75 1.30 -2.87
C LEU A 47 -2.48 2.65 -2.91
N LYS A 48 -1.91 3.64 -3.60
CA LYS A 48 -2.53 4.96 -3.78
C LYS A 48 -3.89 4.87 -4.46
N THR A 49 -4.11 3.93 -5.38
CA THR A 49 -5.43 3.75 -6.04
C THR A 49 -6.50 3.19 -5.10
N PHE A 50 -6.13 2.60 -3.97
CA PHE A 50 -7.05 2.02 -2.98
C PHE A 50 -7.35 2.96 -1.79
N ILE A 51 -6.65 4.08 -1.68
CA ILE A 51 -6.84 5.08 -0.61
C ILE A 51 -7.83 6.15 -1.10
N ASN A 52 -8.85 6.46 -0.30
CA ASN A 52 -9.96 7.34 -0.64
C ASN A 52 -9.77 8.78 -0.09
N ALA A 53 -8.56 9.33 -0.23
CA ALA A 53 -8.20 10.66 0.31
C ALA A 53 -8.81 11.83 -0.46
#